data_AF-A0A535BQY4-F1
#
_entry.id   AF-A0A535BQY4-F1
#
_cell.length_a   1.000
_cell.length_b   1.000
_cell.length_c   1.000
_cell.angle_alpha   90.00
_cell.angle_beta   90.00
_cell.angle_gamma   90.00
#
_symmetry.space_group_name_H-M   'P 1'
#
loop_
_entity.id
_entity.type
_entity.pdbx_description
1 polymer ?
#
loop_
_entity_poly.entity_id
_entity_poly.type
_entity_poly.pdbx_seq_one_letter_code
_entity_poly.pdbx_strand_id
1 'polypeptide(L)'
;IAGTGSIAYGRNEEGEEDRAGGWGYLAGDEGSAVWCGLEALRAVAHAVDGRGAATRLTPLLLQELGVGEFGDVLPHLYGKPHPAPAVIAAARALAVASSESDAIAMNILQRGAVALARAASVVALTLSLPSGPVYLSGGAFESLPLLQQMVRLELLGSLPRASVEPVREEPAMGAARIAMELAWNAR
;
A
#
# COMPACT_ATOMS: atom_id res chain seq x y z
N ILE A 1 0.23 1.68 7.79
CA ILE A 1 -0.99 2.18 7.10
C ILE A 1 -0.71 2.23 5.60
N ALA A 2 -1.57 1.64 4.77
CA ALA A 2 -1.51 1.70 3.31
C ALA A 2 -2.91 1.94 2.73
N GLY A 3 -3.16 3.16 2.28
CA GLY A 3 -4.38 3.59 1.58
C GLY A 3 -4.01 4.15 0.21
N THR A 4 -4.50 5.35 -0.11
CA THR A 4 -4.03 6.11 -1.29
C THR A 4 -2.53 6.34 -1.24
N GLY A 5 -1.99 6.74 -0.08
CA GLY A 5 -0.56 6.77 0.25
C GLY A 5 -0.19 5.74 1.31
N SER A 6 1.04 5.74 1.82
CA SER A 6 1.46 4.81 2.86
C SER A 6 2.41 5.43 3.89
N ILE A 7 2.29 4.96 5.13
CA ILE A 7 3.10 5.41 6.27
C ILE A 7 3.15 4.32 7.34
N ALA A 8 4.30 4.17 7.98
CA ALA A 8 4.45 3.48 9.26
C ALA A 8 4.51 4.50 10.39
N TYR A 9 3.81 4.22 11.48
CA TYR A 9 3.76 5.07 12.67
C TYR A 9 3.71 4.16 13.90
N GLY A 10 4.36 4.58 14.98
CA GLY A 10 4.41 3.85 16.23
C GLY A 10 4.58 4.79 17.41
N ARG A 11 4.25 4.28 18.59
CA ARG A 11 4.42 4.94 19.87
C ARG A 11 4.79 3.91 20.94
N ASN A 12 5.76 4.20 21.80
CA ASN A 12 6.13 3.33 22.92
C ASN A 12 5.41 3.71 24.22
N GLU A 13 5.63 2.92 25.28
CA GLU A 13 5.00 3.12 26.60
C GLU A 13 5.44 4.42 27.29
N GLU A 14 6.63 4.92 26.96
CA GLU A 14 7.15 6.20 27.45
C GLU A 14 6.53 7.41 26.72
N GLY A 15 5.75 7.14 25.67
CA GLY A 15 5.05 8.14 24.88
C GLY A 15 5.89 8.73 23.74
N GLU A 16 7.06 8.16 23.45
CA GLU A 16 7.87 8.53 22.29
C GLU A 16 7.21 8.02 21.00
N GLU A 17 7.25 8.84 19.96
CA GLU A 17 6.59 8.57 18.68
C GLU A 17 7.62 8.62 17.54
N ASP A 18 7.47 7.74 16.55
CA ASP A 18 8.27 7.75 15.33
C ASP A 18 7.42 7.38 14.11
N ARG A 19 7.89 7.80 12.93
CA ARG A 19 7.24 7.51 11.66
C ARG A 19 8.25 7.27 10.54
N ALA A 20 7.88 6.42 9.60
CA ALA A 20 8.62 6.20 8.37
C ALA A 20 7.68 6.20 7.15
N GLY A 21 8.07 6.92 6.10
CA GLY A 21 7.22 7.15 4.92
C GLY A 21 6.24 8.31 5.10
N GLY A 22 5.16 8.32 4.31
CA GLY A 22 4.18 9.41 4.29
C GLY A 22 4.65 10.68 3.56
N TRP A 23 5.63 10.56 2.67
CA TRP A 23 6.18 11.67 1.88
C TRP A 23 5.39 11.96 0.59
N GLY A 24 4.31 11.21 0.35
CA GLY A 24 3.48 11.34 -0.84
C GLY A 24 4.02 10.57 -2.04
N TYR A 25 3.14 10.30 -3.00
CA TYR A 25 3.38 9.42 -4.16
C TYR A 25 4.54 9.84 -5.09
N LEU A 26 5.06 11.06 -4.98
CA LEU A 26 6.21 11.54 -5.74
C LEU A 26 7.55 11.14 -5.11
N ALA A 27 7.58 10.98 -3.79
CA ALA A 27 8.80 10.81 -3.01
C ALA A 27 8.74 9.59 -2.06
N GLY A 28 7.71 8.76 -2.18
CA GLY A 28 7.52 7.56 -1.38
C GLY A 28 6.17 6.91 -1.65
N ASP A 29 5.44 6.59 -0.58
CA ASP A 29 4.18 5.84 -0.58
C ASP A 29 4.30 4.41 -1.14
N GLU A 30 5.47 3.79 -1.03
CA GLU A 30 5.66 2.40 -1.45
C GLU A 30 4.63 1.46 -0.81
N GLY A 31 4.10 0.55 -1.62
CA GLY A 31 3.03 -0.38 -1.21
C GLY A 31 1.66 0.26 -1.00
N SER A 32 1.48 1.56 -1.23
CA SER A 32 0.14 2.17 -1.30
C SER A 32 -0.62 1.73 -2.56
N ALA A 33 -1.92 1.99 -2.60
CA ALA A 33 -2.74 1.72 -3.79
C ALA A 33 -2.27 2.54 -5.01
N VAL A 34 -1.87 3.81 -4.79
CA VAL A 34 -1.35 4.66 -5.88
C VAL A 34 -0.02 4.14 -6.38
N TRP A 35 0.90 3.81 -5.48
CA TRP A 35 2.19 3.25 -5.87
C TRP A 35 2.02 1.95 -6.66
N CYS A 36 1.16 1.04 -6.18
CA CYS A 36 0.85 -0.21 -6.87
C CYS A 36 0.27 0.03 -8.27
N GLY A 37 -0.68 0.97 -8.40
CA GLY A 37 -1.27 1.33 -9.69
C GLY A 37 -0.25 1.96 -10.65
N LEU A 38 0.65 2.82 -10.16
CA LEU A 38 1.72 3.41 -10.98
C LEU A 38 2.74 2.36 -11.43
N GLU A 39 3.13 1.43 -10.57
CA GLU A 39 4.01 0.32 -10.94
C GLU A 39 3.36 -0.60 -11.97
N ALA A 40 2.05 -0.86 -11.85
CA ALA A 40 1.30 -1.62 -12.85
C ALA A 40 1.24 -0.89 -14.20
N LEU A 41 0.99 0.43 -14.22
CA LEU A 41 1.05 1.23 -15.45
C LEU A 41 2.43 1.19 -16.10
N ARG A 42 3.50 1.31 -15.31
CA ARG A 42 4.90 1.20 -15.80
C ARG A 42 5.17 -0.18 -16.39
N ALA A 43 4.71 -1.24 -15.72
CA ALA A 43 4.85 -2.61 -16.20
C ALA A 43 4.12 -2.83 -17.55
N VAL A 44 2.90 -2.32 -17.70
CA VAL A 44 2.16 -2.38 -18.96
C VAL A 44 2.88 -1.60 -20.06
N ALA A 45 3.35 -0.38 -19.77
CA ALA A 45 4.12 0.42 -20.73
C ALA A 45 5.36 -0.34 -21.21
N HIS A 46 6.12 -0.95 -20.30
CA HIS A 46 7.28 -1.75 -20.65
C HIS A 46 6.93 -2.97 -21.50
N ALA A 47 5.84 -3.68 -21.18
CA ALA A 47 5.39 -4.82 -21.96
C ALA A 47 4.98 -4.42 -23.39
N VAL A 48 4.26 -3.30 -23.55
CA VAL A 48 3.82 -2.77 -24.85
C VAL A 48 5.01 -2.34 -25.71
N ASP A 49 6.01 -1.70 -25.11
CA ASP A 49 7.24 -1.27 -25.81
C ASP A 49 8.21 -2.44 -26.12
N GLY A 50 7.94 -3.65 -25.63
CA GLY A 50 8.87 -4.79 -25.69
C GLY A 50 10.09 -4.68 -24.76
N ARG A 51 10.08 -3.72 -23.81
CA ARG A 51 11.12 -3.53 -22.79
C ARG A 51 10.93 -4.40 -21.55
N GLY A 52 9.75 -4.99 -21.39
CA GLY A 52 9.38 -5.90 -20.33
C GLY A 52 8.73 -7.16 -20.87
N ALA A 53 8.61 -8.18 -20.02
CA ALA A 53 7.88 -9.40 -20.35
C ALA A 53 6.38 -9.10 -20.54
N ALA A 54 5.71 -9.91 -21.36
CA ALA A 54 4.27 -9.89 -21.46
C ALA A 54 3.62 -10.18 -20.10
N THR A 55 2.51 -9.51 -19.79
CA THR A 55 1.81 -9.61 -18.50
C THR A 55 0.30 -9.55 -18.71
N ARG A 56 -0.45 -10.22 -17.83
CA ARG A 56 -1.91 -10.13 -17.74
C ARG A 56 -2.40 -8.73 -17.42
N LEU A 57 -1.56 -7.88 -16.83
CA LEU A 57 -1.88 -6.48 -16.54
C LEU A 57 -2.33 -5.71 -17.79
N THR A 58 -1.74 -5.99 -18.96
CA THR A 58 -2.05 -5.26 -20.20
C THR A 58 -3.52 -5.41 -20.61
N PRO A 59 -4.02 -6.62 -20.93
CA PRO A 59 -5.42 -6.76 -21.31
C PRO A 59 -6.40 -6.39 -20.18
N LEU A 60 -6.05 -6.63 -18.91
CA LEU A 60 -6.91 -6.28 -17.78
C LEU A 60 -7.05 -4.76 -17.61
N LEU A 61 -5.97 -4.00 -17.75
CA LEU A 61 -6.01 -2.54 -17.67
C LEU A 61 -6.85 -1.95 -18.81
N LEU A 62 -6.64 -2.43 -20.04
CA LEU A 62 -7.40 -1.96 -21.20
C LEU A 62 -8.90 -2.24 -21.02
N GLN A 63 -9.24 -3.42 -20.51
CA GLN A 63 -10.61 -3.79 -20.18
C GLN A 63 -11.22 -2.91 -19.08
N GLU A 64 -10.50 -2.66 -17.99
CA GLU A 64 -10.97 -1.80 -16.88
C GLU A 64 -11.25 -0.36 -17.33
N LEU A 65 -10.47 0.16 -18.28
CA LEU A 65 -10.65 1.50 -18.83
C LEU A 65 -11.60 1.55 -20.04
N GLY A 66 -11.93 0.40 -20.64
CA GLY A 66 -12.76 0.32 -21.84
C GLY A 66 -12.08 0.89 -23.08
N VAL A 67 -10.76 0.73 -23.19
CA VAL A 67 -9.94 1.30 -24.28
C VAL A 67 -9.28 0.20 -25.12
N GLY A 68 -8.91 0.52 -26.37
CA GLY A 68 -8.42 -0.47 -27.34
C GLY A 68 -6.92 -0.71 -27.25
N GLU A 69 -6.14 0.32 -26.95
CA GLU A 69 -4.69 0.24 -26.88
C GLU A 69 -4.10 1.10 -25.75
N PHE A 70 -2.82 0.89 -25.43
CA PHE A 70 -2.20 1.57 -24.30
C PHE A 70 -2.06 3.09 -24.50
N GLY A 71 -1.96 3.56 -25.75
CA GLY A 71 -1.97 5.00 -26.05
C GLY A 71 -3.23 5.72 -25.53
N ASP A 72 -4.36 5.02 -25.56
CA ASP A 72 -5.65 5.52 -25.05
C ASP A 72 -5.73 5.58 -23.52
N VAL A 73 -4.76 5.02 -22.80
CA VAL A 73 -4.68 5.14 -21.32
C VAL A 73 -4.19 6.52 -20.91
N LEU A 74 -3.39 7.19 -21.75
CA LEU A 74 -2.74 8.47 -21.39
C LEU A 74 -3.74 9.59 -21.05
N PRO A 75 -4.87 9.76 -21.78
CA PRO A 75 -5.92 10.69 -21.39
C PRO A 75 -6.59 10.40 -20.03
N HIS A 76 -6.53 9.15 -19.54
CA HIS A 76 -7.04 8.77 -18.22
C HIS A 76 -6.01 8.96 -17.09
N LEU A 77 -4.77 9.30 -17.45
CA LEU A 77 -3.66 9.53 -16.52
C LEU A 77 -3.36 11.02 -16.37
N TYR A 78 -3.09 11.71 -17.49
CA TYR A 78 -2.61 13.09 -17.48
C TYR A 78 -3.74 14.11 -17.37
N GLY A 79 -3.50 15.19 -16.61
CA GLY A 79 -4.47 16.26 -16.41
C GLY A 79 -5.71 15.85 -15.60
N LYS A 80 -5.65 14.71 -14.92
CA LYS A 80 -6.74 14.21 -14.05
C LYS A 80 -6.46 14.51 -12.58
N PRO A 81 -7.50 14.65 -11.75
CA PRO A 81 -7.35 14.72 -10.31
C PRO A 81 -6.59 13.51 -9.76
N HIS A 82 -5.85 13.72 -8.68
CA HIS A 82 -5.17 12.62 -8.00
C HIS A 82 -6.12 11.89 -7.03
N PRO A 83 -6.12 10.55 -6.99
CA PRO A 83 -5.44 9.65 -7.91
C PRO A 83 -6.15 9.57 -9.26
N ALA A 84 -5.37 9.52 -10.35
CA ALA A 84 -5.91 9.51 -11.71
C ALA A 84 -6.70 8.20 -11.99
N PRO A 85 -7.77 8.24 -12.82
CA PRO A 85 -8.55 7.06 -13.18
C PRO A 85 -7.70 5.88 -13.68
N ALA A 86 -6.68 6.13 -14.50
CA ALA A 86 -5.76 5.10 -14.98
C ALA A 86 -5.01 4.39 -13.85
N VAL A 87 -4.64 5.11 -12.78
CA VAL A 87 -3.95 4.54 -11.62
C VAL A 87 -4.89 3.62 -10.83
N ILE A 88 -6.14 4.04 -10.64
CA ILE A 88 -7.15 3.24 -9.96
C ILE A 88 -7.45 1.96 -10.76
N ALA A 89 -7.66 2.08 -12.07
CA ALA A 89 -7.88 0.94 -12.96
C ALA A 89 -6.69 -0.02 -12.95
N ALA A 90 -5.46 0.50 -12.99
CA ALA A 90 -4.26 -0.33 -12.93
C ALA A 90 -4.09 -1.07 -11.59
N ALA A 91 -4.47 -0.45 -10.47
CA ALA A 91 -4.49 -1.13 -9.17
C ALA A 91 -5.53 -2.28 -9.13
N ARG A 92 -6.69 -2.12 -9.77
CA ARG A 92 -7.69 -3.20 -9.91
C ARG A 92 -7.20 -4.32 -10.81
N ALA A 93 -6.62 -3.96 -11.97
CA ALA A 93 -6.00 -4.93 -12.87
C ALA A 93 -4.88 -5.72 -12.15
N LEU A 94 -4.10 -5.05 -11.28
CA LEU A 94 -3.09 -5.70 -10.44
C LEU A 94 -3.68 -6.71 -9.47
N ALA A 95 -4.80 -6.38 -8.82
CA ALA A 95 -5.48 -7.32 -7.93
C ALA A 95 -5.87 -8.61 -8.67
N VAL A 96 -6.48 -8.48 -9.85
CA VAL A 96 -6.88 -9.63 -10.67
C VAL A 96 -5.65 -10.41 -11.18
N ALA A 97 -4.67 -9.72 -11.78
CA ALA A 97 -3.47 -10.37 -12.31
C ALA A 97 -2.68 -11.14 -11.24
N SER A 98 -2.57 -10.57 -10.03
CA SER A 98 -1.90 -11.25 -8.91
C SER A 98 -2.66 -12.51 -8.44
N SER A 99 -4.00 -12.48 -8.46
CA SER A 99 -4.81 -13.67 -8.15
C SER A 99 -4.68 -14.78 -9.20
N GLU A 100 -4.36 -14.40 -10.45
CA GLU A 100 -4.03 -15.33 -11.54
C GLU A 100 -2.55 -15.77 -11.52
N SER A 101 -1.79 -15.42 -10.48
CA SER A 101 -0.36 -15.72 -10.33
C SER A 101 0.53 -15.13 -11.43
N ASP A 102 0.15 -14.00 -12.02
CA ASP A 102 1.01 -13.26 -12.96
C ASP A 102 2.31 -12.82 -12.27
N ALA A 103 3.45 -13.22 -12.82
CA ALA A 103 4.75 -13.01 -12.19
C ALA A 103 5.11 -11.53 -11.99
N ILE A 104 4.71 -10.66 -12.92
CA ILE A 104 4.97 -9.22 -12.84
C ILE A 104 4.11 -8.60 -11.75
N ALA A 105 2.82 -8.94 -11.70
CA ALA A 105 1.91 -8.51 -10.65
C ALA A 105 2.40 -8.95 -9.25
N MET A 106 2.77 -10.22 -9.10
CA MET A 106 3.31 -10.76 -7.85
C MET A 106 4.58 -10.03 -7.41
N ASN A 107 5.50 -9.73 -8.34
CA ASN A 107 6.71 -8.98 -8.04
C ASN A 107 6.43 -7.53 -7.60
N ILE A 108 5.42 -6.86 -8.18
CA ILE A 108 4.99 -5.52 -7.73
C ILE A 108 4.50 -5.59 -6.28
N LEU A 109 3.61 -6.54 -5.96
CA LEU A 109 3.08 -6.70 -4.60
C LEU A 109 4.19 -7.05 -3.59
N GLN A 110 5.11 -7.93 -3.96
CA GLN A 110 6.24 -8.32 -3.11
C GLN A 110 7.14 -7.12 -2.78
N ARG A 111 7.47 -6.27 -3.77
CA ARG A 111 8.26 -5.05 -3.52
C ARG A 111 7.51 -4.08 -2.60
N GLY A 112 6.20 -3.90 -2.82
CA GLY A 112 5.37 -3.09 -1.93
C GLY A 112 5.34 -3.63 -0.51
N ALA A 113 5.23 -4.95 -0.36
CA ALA A 113 5.20 -5.62 0.93
C ALA A 113 6.49 -5.44 1.72
N VAL A 114 7.64 -5.67 1.07
CA VAL A 114 8.97 -5.46 1.66
C VAL A 114 9.16 -4.00 2.08
N ALA A 115 8.74 -3.04 1.26
CA ALA A 115 8.87 -1.62 1.59
C ALA A 115 8.05 -1.22 2.82
N LEU A 116 6.78 -1.66 2.89
CA LEU A 116 5.91 -1.42 4.04
C LEU A 116 6.44 -2.08 5.32
N ALA A 117 6.88 -3.34 5.23
CA ALA A 117 7.44 -4.07 6.36
C ALA A 117 8.74 -3.43 6.86
N ARG A 118 9.61 -2.97 5.94
CA ARG A 118 10.83 -2.22 6.29
C ARG A 118 10.50 -0.91 7.01
N ALA A 119 9.55 -0.13 6.51
CA ALA A 119 9.15 1.12 7.15
C ALA A 119 8.67 0.89 8.59
N ALA A 120 7.80 -0.10 8.81
CA ALA A 120 7.35 -0.48 10.15
C ALA A 120 8.46 -1.02 11.05
N SER A 121 9.40 -1.79 10.49
CA SER A 121 10.54 -2.32 11.25
C SER A 121 11.49 -1.22 11.70
N VAL A 122 11.73 -0.20 10.87
CA VAL A 122 12.53 0.98 11.27
C VAL A 122 11.90 1.67 12.47
N VAL A 123 10.60 1.97 12.41
CA VAL A 123 9.86 2.61 13.51
C VAL A 123 9.93 1.76 14.79
N ALA A 124 9.69 0.45 14.68
CA ALA A 124 9.75 -0.44 15.84
C ALA A 124 11.15 -0.49 16.48
N LEU A 125 12.21 -0.48 15.68
CA LEU A 125 13.59 -0.47 16.16
C LEU A 125 13.97 0.86 16.82
N THR A 126 13.61 2.00 16.20
CA THR A 126 13.88 3.34 16.77
C THR A 126 13.23 3.48 18.14
N LEU A 127 11.97 3.01 18.27
CA LEU A 127 11.19 3.11 19.50
C LEU A 127 11.49 2.01 20.53
N SER A 128 12.48 1.14 20.26
CA SER A 128 12.82 0.00 21.11
C SER A 128 11.60 -0.87 21.45
N LEU A 129 10.80 -1.23 20.44
CA LEU A 129 9.63 -2.10 20.55
C LEU A 129 9.97 -3.55 20.15
N PRO A 130 10.49 -4.38 21.07
CA PRO A 130 10.96 -5.73 20.76
C PRO A 130 9.83 -6.74 20.46
N SER A 131 8.60 -6.38 20.80
CA SER A 131 7.37 -7.17 20.69
C SER A 131 6.16 -6.25 20.78
N GLY A 132 4.99 -6.76 20.40
CA GLY A 132 3.73 -6.03 20.50
C GLY A 132 2.91 -6.09 19.21
N PRO A 133 1.73 -5.45 19.20
CA PRO A 133 0.87 -5.48 18.06
C PRO A 133 1.34 -4.52 16.96
N VAL A 134 1.34 -5.01 15.72
CA VAL A 134 1.50 -4.23 14.50
C VAL A 134 0.19 -4.32 13.73
N TYR A 135 -0.42 -3.16 13.51
CA TYR A 135 -1.72 -3.08 12.88
C TYR A 135 -1.63 -2.71 11.40
N LEU A 136 -2.25 -3.52 10.55
CA LEU A 136 -2.41 -3.25 9.12
C LEU A 136 -3.74 -2.52 8.90
N SER A 137 -3.67 -1.32 8.33
CA SER A 137 -4.84 -0.48 8.08
C SER A 137 -4.73 0.25 6.74
N GLY A 138 -5.87 0.49 6.11
CA GLY A 138 -6.03 1.29 4.89
C GLY A 138 -6.54 0.48 3.70
N GLY A 139 -7.26 1.15 2.80
CA GLY A 139 -7.98 0.51 1.69
C GLY A 139 -7.10 -0.17 0.64
N ALA A 140 -5.78 0.05 0.64
CA ALA A 140 -4.89 -0.73 -0.23
C ALA A 140 -4.90 -2.21 0.17
N PHE A 141 -4.96 -2.51 1.48
CA PHE A 141 -5.04 -3.89 1.96
C PHE A 141 -6.39 -4.56 1.69
N GLU A 142 -7.46 -3.78 1.60
CA GLU A 142 -8.80 -4.27 1.23
C GLU A 142 -8.88 -4.59 -0.26
N SER A 143 -8.33 -3.71 -1.10
CA SER A 143 -8.32 -3.85 -2.56
C SER A 143 -7.25 -4.80 -3.08
N LEU A 144 -6.19 -5.05 -2.32
CA LEU A 144 -5.10 -5.97 -2.64
C LEU A 144 -4.88 -6.97 -1.49
N PRO A 145 -5.73 -8.00 -1.32
CA PRO A 145 -5.61 -8.94 -0.21
C PRO A 145 -4.26 -9.68 -0.16
N LEU A 146 -3.68 -10.01 -1.33
CA LEU A 146 -2.35 -10.63 -1.40
C LEU A 146 -1.25 -9.71 -0.86
N LEU A 147 -1.36 -8.39 -1.04
CA LEU A 147 -0.42 -7.44 -0.46
C LEU A 147 -0.46 -7.50 1.07
N GLN A 148 -1.65 -7.54 1.67
CA GLN A 148 -1.81 -7.64 3.12
C GLN A 148 -1.15 -8.92 3.67
N GLN A 149 -1.36 -10.04 2.98
CA GLN A 149 -0.76 -11.33 3.35
C GLN A 149 0.77 -11.28 3.25
N MET A 150 1.32 -10.74 2.16
CA MET A 150 2.76 -10.59 1.97
C MET A 150 3.38 -9.67 3.03
N VAL A 151 2.77 -8.51 3.30
CA VAL A 151 3.23 -7.59 4.35
C VAL A 151 3.27 -8.29 5.71
N ARG A 152 2.24 -9.08 6.03
CA ARG A 152 2.20 -9.85 7.27
C ARG A 152 3.37 -10.82 7.37
N LEU A 153 3.67 -11.56 6.30
CA LEU A 153 4.80 -12.49 6.28
C LEU A 153 6.15 -11.79 6.42
N GLU A 154 6.36 -10.70 5.68
CA GLU A 154 7.59 -9.88 5.75
C GLU A 154 7.82 -9.28 7.15
N LEU A 155 6.74 -8.81 7.79
CA LEU A 155 6.78 -8.30 9.16
C LEU A 155 7.12 -9.40 10.16
N LEU A 156 6.52 -10.58 10.06
CA LEU A 156 6.83 -11.69 10.96
C LEU A 156 8.26 -12.21 10.77
N GLY A 157 8.84 -12.07 9.57
CA GLY A 157 10.25 -12.34 9.33
C GLY A 157 11.19 -11.32 9.98
N SER A 158 10.81 -10.03 9.95
CA SER A 158 11.63 -8.92 10.45
C SER A 158 11.46 -8.65 11.94
N LEU A 159 10.25 -8.89 12.47
CA LEU A 159 9.82 -8.68 13.85
C LEU A 159 9.17 -9.97 14.38
N PRO A 160 9.96 -11.02 14.68
CA PRO A 160 9.43 -12.36 14.98
C PRO A 160 8.63 -12.46 16.29
N ARG A 161 8.71 -11.43 17.16
CA ARG A 161 7.96 -11.33 18.41
C ARG A 161 6.77 -10.37 18.33
N ALA A 162 6.50 -9.80 17.17
CA ALA A 162 5.31 -8.98 16.95
C ALA A 162 4.09 -9.87 16.66
N SER A 163 2.90 -9.41 17.06
CA SER A 163 1.65 -9.88 16.48
C SER A 163 1.26 -8.96 15.33
N VAL A 164 0.86 -9.51 14.19
CA VAL A 164 0.49 -8.70 13.01
C VAL A 164 -0.97 -8.96 12.68
N GLU A 165 -1.79 -7.94 12.83
CA GLU A 165 -3.25 -8.05 12.70
C GLU A 165 -3.83 -6.90 11.86
N PRO A 166 -4.88 -7.16 11.06
CA PRO A 166 -5.64 -6.07 10.46
C PRO A 166 -6.40 -5.31 11.55
N VAL A 167 -6.53 -4.00 11.38
CA VAL A 167 -7.42 -3.18 12.25
C VAL A 167 -8.86 -3.64 12.05
N ARG A 168 -9.57 -3.87 13.16
CA ARG A 168 -10.98 -4.30 13.17
C ARG A 168 -11.97 -3.19 13.51
N GLU A 169 -11.49 -2.12 14.16
CA GLU A 169 -12.30 -0.96 14.53
C GLU A 169 -12.10 0.21 13.56
N GLU A 170 -13.15 1.00 13.36
CA GLU A 170 -13.07 2.17 12.50
C GLU A 170 -12.13 3.23 13.11
N PRO A 171 -11.17 3.81 12.34
CA PRO A 171 -10.23 4.81 12.86
C PRO A 171 -10.89 6.00 13.56
N ALA A 172 -12.11 6.37 13.14
CA ALA A 172 -12.91 7.43 13.76
C ALA A 172 -13.19 7.17 15.25
N MET A 173 -13.34 5.91 15.66
CA MET A 173 -13.52 5.55 17.07
C MET A 173 -12.28 5.83 17.90
N GLY A 174 -11.09 5.60 17.36
CA GLY A 174 -9.83 5.96 18.01
C GLY A 174 -9.72 7.47 18.24
N ALA A 175 -10.04 8.26 17.22
CA ALA A 175 -10.05 9.72 17.32
C ALA A 175 -11.04 10.22 18.39
N ALA A 176 -12.24 9.61 18.47
CA ALA A 176 -13.22 9.94 19.49
C ALA A 176 -12.72 9.64 20.92
N ARG A 177 -12.07 8.49 21.14
CA ARG A 177 -11.49 8.15 22.46
C ARG A 177 -10.39 9.13 22.87
N ILE A 178 -9.48 9.47 21.96
CA ILE A 178 -8.41 10.46 22.21
C ILE A 178 -9.01 11.82 22.56
N ALA A 179 -10.04 12.26 21.82
CA ALA A 179 -10.72 13.52 22.11
C ALA A 179 -11.39 13.51 23.49
N MET A 180 -11.99 12.39 23.90
CA MET A 180 -12.58 12.23 25.24
C MET A 180 -11.52 12.28 26.34
N GLU A 181 -10.40 11.58 26.18
CA GLU A 181 -9.29 11.59 27.16
C GLU A 181 -8.69 12.99 27.33
N LEU A 182 -8.45 13.71 26.22
CA LEU A 182 -7.93 15.09 26.27
C LEU A 182 -8.93 16.05 26.93
N ALA A 183 -10.23 15.92 26.64
CA ALA A 183 -11.26 16.76 27.25
C ALA A 183 -11.43 16.48 28.76
N TRP A 184 -11.19 15.25 29.20
CA TRP A 184 -11.35 14.84 30.60
C TRP A 184 -10.11 15.11 31.45
N ASN A 185 -8.90 14.94 30.88
CA ASN A 185 -7.64 15.23 31.55
C ASN A 185 -7.30 16.74 31.61
N ALA A 186 -8.05 17.57 30.89
CA ALA A 186 -7.95 19.04 30.95
C ALA A 186 -8.76 19.67 32.09
N ARG A 187 -9.41 18.86 32.95
CA ARG A 187 -10.12 19.29 34.17
C ARG A 187 -9.31 18.93 35.41
#